data_AF-A0A7V3KAU0-F1
#
_entry.id   AF-A0A7V3KAU0-F1
#
_cell.length_a   1.000
_cell.length_b   1.000
_cell.length_c   1.000
_cell.angle_alpha   90.00
_cell.angle_beta   90.00
_cell.angle_gamma   90.00
#
_symmetry.space_group_name_H-M   'P 1'
#
loop_
_entity.id
_entity.type
_entity.pdbx_description
1 polymer ?
#
loop_
_entity_poly.entity_id
_entity_poly.type
_entity_poly.pdbx_seq_one_letter_code
_entity_poly.pdbx_strand_id
1 'polypeptide(L)'
;MKRIALVISVVFVGVALFLVGCEKPTAELERAEKALQAARDAGAKELAPSDYTAAENKLNEGKELIDKIKYNKAKTALEESAQLAEIARQKALSAKAQPATQPPVEAKKVETPAPAPAPAPAKSGYSDYTVKKGDCLWNISKKGDIYGDAYLWPLIYDSNKDQIKDPNLIYPNQVLKIKLDATDEEKKSARKRAGAGK
;
A
#
# COMPACT_ATOMS: atom_id res chain seq x y z
N MET A 1 53.46 -20.80 -54.99
CA MET A 1 53.37 -22.18 -54.46
C MET A 1 53.02 -22.14 -52.97
N LYS A 2 52.45 -23.22 -52.44
CA LYS A 2 51.78 -23.33 -51.12
C LYS A 2 52.58 -22.81 -49.91
N ARG A 3 51.88 -22.15 -48.97
CA ARG A 3 51.83 -22.56 -47.55
C ARG A 3 50.58 -21.96 -46.87
N ILE A 4 49.70 -22.85 -46.44
CA ILE A 4 48.49 -22.54 -45.67
C ILE A 4 48.91 -22.41 -44.20
N ALA A 5 48.53 -21.32 -43.54
CA ALA A 5 48.69 -21.15 -42.10
C ALA A 5 47.30 -20.96 -41.47
N LEU A 6 46.62 -22.08 -41.23
CA LEU A 6 45.39 -22.15 -40.45
C LEU A 6 45.78 -22.10 -38.96
N VAL A 7 45.41 -21.06 -38.23
CA VAL A 7 45.50 -21.02 -36.77
C VAL A 7 44.27 -20.37 -36.15
N ILE A 8 43.23 -21.19 -36.00
CA ILE A 8 42.36 -21.28 -34.82
C ILE A 8 41.81 -19.93 -34.29
N SER A 9 40.57 -19.62 -34.70
CA SER A 9 39.69 -18.75 -33.93
C SER A 9 39.47 -19.36 -32.54
N VAL A 10 40.11 -18.81 -31.52
CA VAL A 10 39.81 -19.17 -30.12
C VAL A 10 38.50 -18.49 -29.74
N VAL A 11 37.39 -19.12 -30.15
CA VAL A 11 36.08 -18.83 -29.58
C VAL A 11 36.14 -19.33 -28.14
N PHE A 12 36.42 -18.42 -27.20
CA PHE A 12 36.18 -18.65 -25.78
C PHE A 12 34.67 -18.79 -25.57
N VAL A 13 34.15 -20.01 -25.80
CA VAL A 13 32.87 -20.45 -25.27
C VAL A 13 33.06 -20.59 -23.76
N GLY A 14 33.04 -19.45 -23.08
CA GLY A 14 32.96 -19.40 -21.63
C GLY A 14 31.64 -20.03 -21.21
N VAL A 15 31.66 -21.32 -20.92
CA VAL A 15 30.53 -22.04 -20.34
C VAL A 15 30.33 -21.49 -18.93
N ALA A 16 29.55 -20.41 -18.84
CA ALA A 16 29.04 -19.87 -17.60
C ALA A 16 28.07 -20.91 -17.03
N LEU A 17 28.62 -21.80 -16.21
CA LEU A 17 27.93 -22.88 -15.55
C LEU A 17 27.10 -22.25 -14.40
N PHE A 18 25.99 -21.62 -14.77
CA PHE A 18 25.00 -21.09 -13.83
C PHE A 18 24.42 -22.26 -13.04
N LEU A 19 25.01 -22.50 -11.87
CA LEU A 19 24.53 -23.47 -10.90
C LEU A 19 23.16 -23.03 -10.43
N VAL A 20 22.11 -23.74 -10.86
CA VAL A 20 20.72 -23.52 -10.42
C VAL A 20 20.55 -24.03 -8.99
N GLY A 21 21.22 -23.38 -8.05
CA GLY A 21 20.89 -23.43 -6.63
C GLY A 21 19.76 -22.44 -6.32
N CYS A 22 19.24 -22.50 -5.11
CA CYS A 22 18.29 -21.50 -4.59
C CYS A 22 19.00 -20.15 -4.35
N GLU A 23 19.30 -19.43 -5.43
CA GLU A 23 19.96 -18.13 -5.37
C GLU A 23 19.01 -17.10 -4.72
N LYS A 24 19.59 -16.20 -3.90
CA LYS A 24 18.87 -15.10 -3.27
C LYS A 24 18.19 -14.27 -4.38
N PRO A 25 16.94 -13.77 -4.20
CA PRO A 25 16.19 -13.04 -5.24
C PRO A 25 16.75 -11.62 -5.47
N THR A 26 17.97 -11.55 -5.98
CA THR A 26 18.75 -10.33 -6.25
C THR A 26 18.15 -9.57 -7.43
N ALA A 27 17.76 -10.27 -8.50
CA ALA A 27 17.13 -9.67 -9.67
C ALA A 27 15.77 -9.05 -9.35
N GLU A 28 14.95 -9.68 -8.50
CA GLU A 28 13.68 -9.12 -8.04
C GLU A 28 13.88 -7.97 -7.05
N LEU A 29 14.91 -8.02 -6.21
CA LEU A 29 15.28 -6.93 -5.31
C LEU A 29 15.71 -5.69 -6.10
N GLU A 30 16.64 -5.84 -7.04
CA GLU A 30 17.10 -4.75 -7.92
C GLU A 30 15.92 -4.17 -8.73
N ARG A 31 15.04 -5.02 -9.27
CA ARG A 31 13.84 -4.58 -10.00
C ARG A 31 12.91 -3.75 -9.11
N ALA A 32 12.67 -4.18 -7.87
CA ALA A 32 11.81 -3.46 -6.93
C ALA A 32 12.41 -2.10 -6.53
N GLU A 33 13.71 -2.04 -6.24
CA GLU A 33 14.41 -0.80 -5.91
C GLU A 33 14.44 0.17 -7.10
N LYS A 34 14.72 -0.33 -8.31
CA LYS A 34 14.71 0.46 -9.54
C LYS A 34 13.31 0.98 -9.90
N ALA A 35 12.27 0.19 -9.67
CA ALA A 35 10.89 0.63 -9.86
C ALA A 35 10.50 1.73 -8.85
N LEU A 36 10.88 1.58 -7.57
CA LEU A 36 10.67 2.62 -6.55
C LEU A 36 11.43 3.91 -6.86
N GLN A 37 12.67 3.82 -7.35
CA GLN A 37 13.43 4.97 -7.81
C GLN A 37 12.73 5.65 -9.00
N ALA A 38 12.32 4.90 -10.02
CA ALA A 38 11.60 5.45 -11.17
C ALA A 38 10.24 6.08 -10.79
N ALA A 39 9.55 5.53 -9.79
CA ALA A 39 8.33 6.13 -9.22
C ALA A 39 8.65 7.45 -8.49
N ARG A 40 9.70 7.49 -7.68
CA ARG A 40 10.17 8.69 -6.99
C ARG A 40 10.53 9.79 -7.99
N ASP A 41 11.28 9.46 -9.05
CA ASP A 41 11.71 10.40 -10.09
C ASP A 41 10.53 10.95 -10.91
N ALA A 42 9.44 10.18 -11.01
CA ALA A 42 8.18 10.65 -11.59
C ALA A 42 7.36 11.57 -10.66
N GLY A 43 7.77 11.76 -9.40
CA GLY A 43 7.04 12.54 -8.39
C GLY A 43 5.99 11.74 -7.60
N ALA A 44 6.02 10.40 -7.64
CA ALA A 44 4.98 9.56 -7.04
C ALA A 44 4.87 9.69 -5.52
N LYS A 45 5.89 10.18 -4.82
CA LYS A 45 5.80 10.45 -3.37
C LYS A 45 4.78 11.55 -3.04
N GLU A 46 4.54 12.49 -3.96
CA GLU A 46 3.58 13.57 -3.81
C GLU A 46 2.29 13.29 -4.59
N LEU A 47 2.42 12.77 -5.82
CA LEU A 47 1.30 12.54 -6.75
C LEU A 47 0.59 11.19 -6.59
N ALA A 48 1.22 10.20 -5.95
CA ALA A 48 0.66 8.87 -5.71
C ALA A 48 1.13 8.23 -4.37
N PRO A 49 1.04 8.96 -3.23
CA PRO A 49 1.67 8.57 -1.97
C PRO A 49 1.20 7.22 -1.43
N SER A 50 -0.06 6.83 -1.67
CA SER A 50 -0.62 5.55 -1.21
C SER A 50 0.08 4.36 -1.86
N ASP A 51 0.14 4.32 -3.20
CA ASP A 51 0.78 3.25 -3.97
C ASP A 51 2.29 3.23 -3.73
N TYR A 52 2.93 4.41 -3.66
CA TYR A 52 4.36 4.55 -3.37
C TYR A 52 4.71 4.00 -1.97
N THR A 53 3.94 4.35 -0.94
CA THR A 53 4.13 3.83 0.44
C THR A 53 3.85 2.32 0.51
N ALA A 54 2.87 1.81 -0.24
CA ALA A 54 2.59 0.38 -0.32
C ALA A 54 3.77 -0.39 -0.95
N ALA A 55 4.40 0.18 -1.97
CA ALA A 55 5.62 -0.36 -2.57
C ALA A 55 6.81 -0.35 -1.59
N GLU A 56 7.07 0.76 -0.88
CA GLU A 56 8.16 0.83 0.13
C GLU A 56 7.97 -0.22 1.25
N ASN A 57 6.75 -0.40 1.74
CA ASN A 57 6.43 -1.43 2.74
C ASN A 57 6.70 -2.84 2.22
N LYS A 58 6.40 -3.11 0.94
CA LYS A 58 6.62 -4.41 0.29
C LYS A 58 8.09 -4.68 0.00
N LEU A 59 8.87 -3.66 -0.36
CA LEU A 59 10.33 -3.75 -0.46
C LEU A 59 10.94 -4.14 0.90
N ASN A 60 10.50 -3.50 1.99
CA ASN A 60 10.97 -3.79 3.35
C ASN A 60 10.59 -5.21 3.79
N GLU A 61 9.35 -5.65 3.53
CA GLU A 61 8.92 -7.04 3.76
C GLU A 61 9.82 -8.03 2.98
N GLY A 62 10.11 -7.74 1.71
CA GLY A 62 11.01 -8.54 0.87
C GLY A 62 12.43 -8.65 1.43
N LYS A 63 12.99 -7.53 1.91
CA LYS A 63 14.31 -7.48 2.56
C LYS A 63 14.35 -8.28 3.86
N GLU A 64 13.37 -8.12 4.75
CA GLU A 64 13.26 -8.95 5.95
C GLU A 64 13.14 -10.45 5.63
N LEU A 65 12.40 -10.81 4.58
CA LEU A 65 12.23 -12.20 4.17
C LEU A 65 13.51 -12.78 3.56
N ILE A 66 14.33 -11.97 2.88
CA ILE A 66 15.70 -12.33 2.47
C ILE A 66 16.56 -12.64 3.69
N ASP A 67 16.57 -11.77 4.70
CA ASP A 67 17.39 -11.95 5.92
C ASP A 67 16.94 -13.17 6.72
N LYS A 68 15.64 -13.48 6.66
CA LYS A 68 15.02 -14.70 7.24
C LYS A 68 15.17 -15.94 6.34
N ILE A 69 15.92 -15.87 5.22
CA ILE A 69 16.19 -16.96 4.27
C ILE A 69 14.90 -17.51 3.58
N LYS A 70 13.81 -16.74 3.61
CA LYS A 70 12.49 -17.11 3.06
C LYS A 70 12.34 -16.66 1.60
N TYR A 71 13.27 -17.09 0.74
CA TYR A 71 13.43 -16.56 -0.62
C TYR A 71 12.17 -16.62 -1.50
N ASN A 72 11.39 -17.71 -1.46
CA ASN A 72 10.13 -17.77 -2.22
C ASN A 72 9.12 -16.70 -1.82
N LYS A 73 9.02 -16.38 -0.52
CA LYS A 73 8.14 -15.30 -0.03
C LYS A 73 8.72 -13.93 -0.31
N ALA A 74 10.04 -13.78 -0.18
CA ALA A 74 10.74 -12.54 -0.54
C ALA A 74 10.51 -12.20 -2.01
N LYS A 75 10.67 -13.17 -2.93
CA LYS A 75 10.40 -13.01 -4.35
C LYS A 75 9.00 -12.43 -4.61
N THR A 76 7.95 -13.03 -4.03
CA THR A 76 6.58 -12.52 -4.16
C THR A 76 6.43 -11.09 -3.59
N ALA A 77 6.99 -10.79 -2.42
CA ALA A 77 6.92 -9.44 -1.83
C ALA A 77 7.66 -8.38 -2.69
N LEU A 78 8.78 -8.75 -3.30
CA LEU A 78 9.56 -7.88 -4.19
C LEU A 78 8.86 -7.68 -5.55
N GLU A 79 8.21 -8.71 -6.09
CA GLU A 79 7.36 -8.59 -7.28
C GLU A 79 6.13 -7.70 -7.01
N GLU A 80 5.45 -7.87 -5.88
CA GLU A 80 4.37 -6.97 -5.44
C GLU A 80 4.87 -5.52 -5.26
N SER A 81 6.05 -5.33 -4.67
CA SER A 81 6.70 -4.02 -4.54
C SER A 81 6.95 -3.36 -5.91
N ALA A 82 7.49 -4.11 -6.87
CA ALA A 82 7.78 -3.60 -8.21
C ALA A 82 6.49 -3.20 -8.96
N GLN A 83 5.42 -4.00 -8.84
CA GLN A 83 4.12 -3.66 -9.44
C GLN A 83 3.50 -2.41 -8.81
N LEU A 84 3.50 -2.29 -7.49
CA LEU A 84 2.96 -1.12 -6.78
C LEU A 84 3.75 0.15 -7.12
N ALA A 85 5.07 0.06 -7.24
CA ALA A 85 5.91 1.18 -7.64
C ALA A 85 5.63 1.62 -9.09
N GLU A 86 5.44 0.68 -10.03
CA GLU A 86 5.06 1.02 -11.40
C GLU A 86 3.67 1.67 -11.46
N ILE A 87 2.69 1.19 -10.69
CA ILE A 87 1.38 1.85 -10.55
C ILE A 87 1.53 3.28 -10.02
N ALA A 88 2.34 3.48 -8.98
CA ALA A 88 2.64 4.80 -8.42
C ALA A 88 3.29 5.73 -9.46
N ARG A 89 4.25 5.20 -10.25
CA ARG A 89 4.91 5.92 -11.35
C ARG A 89 3.92 6.35 -12.43
N GLN A 90 3.05 5.44 -12.88
CA GLN A 90 2.07 5.73 -13.92
C GLN A 90 1.03 6.76 -13.47
N LYS A 91 0.58 6.70 -12.21
CA LYS A 91 -0.27 7.72 -11.59
C LYS A 91 0.41 9.10 -11.56
N ALA A 92 1.68 9.14 -11.14
CA ALA A 92 2.45 10.38 -11.10
C ALA A 92 2.68 10.99 -12.50
N LEU A 93 3.04 10.16 -13.49
CA LEU A 93 3.23 10.61 -14.87
C LEU A 93 1.93 11.08 -15.52
N SER A 94 0.80 10.39 -15.28
CA SER A 94 -0.49 10.83 -15.82
C SER A 94 -1.00 12.11 -15.17
N ALA A 95 -0.82 12.28 -13.85
CA ALA A 95 -1.08 13.55 -13.17
C ALA A 95 -0.21 14.71 -13.71
N LYS A 96 1.06 14.44 -14.06
CA LYS A 96 1.98 15.42 -14.64
C LYS A 96 1.70 15.74 -16.12
N ALA A 97 1.10 14.82 -16.86
CA ALA A 97 0.86 14.94 -18.30
C ALA A 97 -0.51 15.56 -18.67
N GLN A 98 -1.45 15.65 -17.74
CA GLN A 98 -2.72 16.32 -17.97
C GLN A 98 -2.53 17.85 -17.97
N PRO A 99 -2.92 18.57 -19.04
CA PRO A 99 -3.04 20.02 -19.00
C PRO A 99 -4.04 20.43 -17.91
N ALA A 100 -3.83 21.58 -17.26
CA ALA A 100 -4.57 22.03 -16.08
C ALA A 100 -6.02 22.51 -16.38
N THR A 101 -6.85 21.65 -16.98
CA THR A 101 -8.30 21.85 -17.17
C THR A 101 -9.15 21.01 -16.21
N GLN A 102 -8.52 20.29 -15.28
CA GLN A 102 -9.12 19.93 -13.99
C GLN A 102 -8.20 20.45 -12.88
N PRO A 103 -8.71 21.24 -11.91
CA PRO A 103 -7.91 21.67 -10.78
C PRO A 103 -7.46 20.46 -9.95
N PRO A 104 -6.24 20.45 -9.38
CA PRO A 104 -5.92 19.53 -8.32
C PRO A 104 -6.89 19.75 -7.15
N VAL A 105 -7.65 18.72 -6.76
CA VAL A 105 -8.31 18.68 -5.44
C VAL A 105 -7.31 18.33 -4.34
N GLU A 106 -6.21 19.10 -4.30
CA GLU A 106 -5.51 19.36 -3.05
C GLU A 106 -6.19 20.57 -2.41
N ALA A 107 -7.14 20.33 -1.52
CA ALA A 107 -7.89 21.39 -0.84
C ALA A 107 -7.05 22.08 0.26
N LYS A 108 -5.93 22.72 -0.11
CA LYS A 108 -5.15 23.56 0.78
C LYS A 108 -5.71 24.99 0.80
N LYS A 109 -6.69 25.19 1.69
CA LYS A 109 -7.19 26.43 2.31
C LYS A 109 -6.89 27.78 1.61
N VAL A 110 -7.96 28.49 1.20
CA VAL A 110 -8.00 29.94 0.96
C VAL A 110 -9.20 30.56 1.70
N GLU A 111 -9.08 31.84 2.08
CA GLU A 111 -9.92 32.60 3.02
C GLU A 111 -10.13 34.05 2.52
N THR A 112 -11.28 34.72 2.70
CA THR A 112 -12.62 34.31 3.21
C THR A 112 -13.71 35.19 2.52
N PRO A 113 -15.00 35.08 2.89
CA PRO A 113 -15.54 36.05 3.85
C PRO A 113 -16.17 35.39 5.07
N ALA A 114 -15.82 35.87 6.28
CA ALA A 114 -16.48 35.45 7.51
C ALA A 114 -17.90 36.05 7.62
N PRO A 115 -18.77 35.43 8.43
CA PRO A 115 -18.98 36.05 9.74
C PRO A 115 -18.99 35.06 10.92
N ALA A 116 -18.01 35.25 11.81
CA ALA A 116 -18.05 35.10 13.28
C ALA A 116 -18.42 33.72 13.91
N PRO A 117 -18.15 33.50 15.22
CA PRO A 117 -16.91 32.83 15.64
C PRO A 117 -17.12 31.44 16.31
N ALA A 118 -16.01 30.73 16.51
CA ALA A 118 -15.96 29.32 16.91
C ALA A 118 -16.39 29.02 18.36
N PRO A 119 -16.51 27.71 18.68
CA PRO A 119 -15.80 27.19 19.84
C PRO A 119 -14.68 26.19 19.47
N ALA A 120 -13.77 26.00 20.42
CA ALA A 120 -12.46 25.33 20.34
C ALA A 120 -12.47 23.87 19.83
N PRO A 121 -11.32 23.34 19.35
CA PRO A 121 -11.24 21.96 18.85
C PRO A 121 -11.51 20.94 19.95
N ALA A 122 -12.69 20.32 19.90
CA ALA A 122 -12.90 19.03 20.53
C ALA A 122 -11.92 18.04 19.88
N LYS A 123 -11.17 17.32 20.71
CA LYS A 123 -10.29 16.21 20.29
C LYS A 123 -11.16 15.25 19.47
N SER A 124 -11.01 15.25 18.15
CA SER A 124 -11.90 14.48 17.28
C SER A 124 -11.71 13.01 17.57
N GLY A 125 -12.70 12.38 18.20
CA GLY A 125 -12.71 10.95 18.51
C GLY A 125 -12.88 10.05 17.29
N TYR A 126 -12.39 10.51 16.14
CA TYR A 126 -12.38 9.80 14.88
C TYR A 126 -10.96 9.75 14.33
N SER A 127 -10.59 8.59 13.78
CA SER A 127 -9.37 8.36 13.02
C SER A 127 -9.75 7.76 11.67
N ASP A 128 -8.95 8.01 10.63
CA ASP A 128 -9.19 7.47 9.29
C ASP A 128 -8.27 6.26 9.04
N TYR A 129 -8.86 5.14 8.63
CA TYR A 129 -8.17 3.86 8.39
C TYR A 129 -8.25 3.46 6.92
N THR A 130 -7.09 3.31 6.28
CA THR A 130 -7.01 2.79 4.90
C THR A 130 -7.08 1.27 4.89
N VAL A 131 -8.15 0.73 4.29
CA VAL A 131 -8.40 -0.71 4.12
C VAL A 131 -7.29 -1.38 3.34
N LYS A 132 -6.70 -2.44 3.89
CA LYS A 132 -5.64 -3.24 3.25
C LYS A 132 -6.25 -4.43 2.51
N LYS A 133 -5.53 -4.99 1.53
CA LYS A 133 -5.95 -6.21 0.83
C LYS A 133 -6.15 -7.36 1.82
N GLY A 134 -7.37 -7.89 1.89
CA GLY A 134 -7.75 -8.96 2.82
C GLY A 134 -8.23 -8.48 4.21
N ASP A 135 -8.29 -7.17 4.47
CA ASP A 135 -9.05 -6.67 5.61
C ASP A 135 -10.57 -6.90 5.40
N CYS A 136 -11.28 -7.10 6.51
CA CYS A 136 -12.73 -7.02 6.62
C CYS A 136 -13.05 -6.22 7.88
N LEU A 137 -14.28 -5.68 8.02
CA LEU A 137 -14.63 -4.83 9.16
C LEU A 137 -14.33 -5.49 10.53
N TRP A 138 -14.53 -6.81 10.63
CA TRP A 138 -14.21 -7.62 11.81
C TRP A 138 -12.70 -7.64 12.13
N ASN A 139 -11.85 -7.88 11.13
CA ASN A 139 -10.39 -7.87 11.28
C ASN A 139 -9.83 -6.46 11.55
N ILE A 140 -10.46 -5.40 11.02
CA ILE A 140 -10.10 -4.00 11.32
C ILE A 140 -10.43 -3.67 12.78
N SER A 141 -11.65 -4.01 13.21
CA SER A 141 -12.10 -3.80 14.59
C SER A 141 -11.25 -4.53 15.63
N LYS A 142 -10.74 -5.71 15.28
CA LYS A 142 -9.90 -6.55 16.17
C LYS A 142 -8.55 -5.92 16.51
N LYS A 143 -8.04 -4.96 15.73
CA LYS A 143 -6.69 -4.40 15.92
C LYS A 143 -6.67 -3.53 17.20
N GLY A 144 -5.61 -3.65 18.00
CA GLY A 144 -5.52 -3.00 19.32
C GLY A 144 -5.41 -1.48 19.28
N ASP A 145 -4.91 -0.94 18.17
CA ASP A 145 -4.85 0.48 17.80
C ASP A 145 -6.22 1.04 17.34
N ILE A 146 -7.20 0.17 17.09
CA ILE A 146 -8.56 0.53 16.68
C ILE A 146 -9.51 0.36 17.87
N TYR A 147 -9.84 -0.89 18.23
CA TYR A 147 -10.71 -1.20 19.37
C TYR A 147 -10.27 -2.39 20.21
N GLY A 148 -9.34 -3.23 19.70
CA GLY A 148 -8.92 -4.47 20.35
C GLY A 148 -10.00 -5.57 20.40
N ASP A 149 -11.15 -5.35 19.77
CA ASP A 149 -12.33 -6.22 19.86
C ASP A 149 -12.99 -6.32 18.49
N ALA A 150 -13.02 -7.54 17.96
CA ALA A 150 -13.52 -7.80 16.62
C ALA A 150 -15.03 -7.59 16.49
N TYR A 151 -15.79 -7.69 17.60
CA TYR A 151 -17.25 -7.51 17.62
C TYR A 151 -17.69 -6.04 17.61
N LEU A 152 -16.74 -5.10 17.62
CA LEU A 152 -17.02 -3.66 17.47
C LEU A 152 -17.06 -3.18 16.00
N TRP A 153 -16.96 -4.11 15.04
CA TRP A 153 -17.07 -3.83 13.61
C TRP A 153 -18.34 -3.05 13.21
N PRO A 154 -19.52 -3.18 13.86
CA PRO A 154 -20.68 -2.38 13.51
C PRO A 154 -20.49 -0.87 13.73
N LEU A 155 -19.58 -0.44 14.62
CA LEU A 155 -19.24 0.98 14.81
C LEU A 155 -18.53 1.55 13.57
N ILE A 156 -17.67 0.73 12.94
CA ILE A 156 -17.01 1.09 11.67
C ILE A 156 -18.06 1.20 10.57
N TYR A 157 -18.97 0.22 10.47
CA TYR A 157 -20.06 0.28 9.48
C TYR A 157 -20.96 1.50 9.67
N ASP A 158 -21.42 1.76 10.90
CA ASP A 158 -22.31 2.88 11.20
C ASP A 158 -21.70 4.24 10.85
N SER A 159 -20.38 4.39 11.02
CA SER A 159 -19.62 5.60 10.70
C SER A 159 -19.37 5.81 9.20
N ASN A 160 -19.70 4.83 8.34
CA ASN A 160 -19.38 4.82 6.91
C ASN A 160 -20.54 4.31 6.02
N LYS A 161 -21.82 4.42 6.45
CA LYS A 161 -22.99 3.96 5.67
C LYS A 161 -23.21 4.72 4.34
N ASP A 162 -22.66 5.91 4.25
CA ASP A 162 -22.53 6.69 3.01
C ASP A 162 -21.69 5.94 1.98
N GLN A 163 -20.58 5.31 2.39
CA GLN A 163 -19.62 4.59 1.54
C GLN A 163 -19.88 3.08 1.42
N ILE A 164 -20.26 2.42 2.51
CA ILE A 164 -20.45 0.96 2.60
C ILE A 164 -21.94 0.66 2.46
N LYS A 165 -22.33 -0.08 1.41
CA LYS A 165 -23.71 -0.56 1.21
C LYS A 165 -23.93 -1.98 1.70
N ASP A 166 -22.91 -2.83 1.61
CA ASP A 166 -22.88 -4.17 2.20
C ASP A 166 -21.70 -4.23 3.19
N PRO A 167 -21.92 -4.48 4.50
CA PRO A 167 -20.86 -4.61 5.50
C PRO A 167 -19.78 -5.64 5.17
N ASN A 168 -20.09 -6.63 4.32
CA ASN A 168 -19.15 -7.68 3.92
C ASN A 168 -18.24 -7.24 2.76
N LEU A 169 -18.54 -6.11 2.11
CA LEU A 169 -17.89 -5.66 0.89
C LEU A 169 -17.19 -4.30 1.11
N ILE A 170 -15.91 -4.38 1.47
CA ILE A 170 -14.98 -3.24 1.51
C ILE A 170 -13.81 -3.48 0.55
N TYR A 171 -13.24 -2.40 0.02
CA TYR A 171 -12.23 -2.48 -1.03
C TYR A 171 -10.84 -2.05 -0.53
N PRO A 172 -9.74 -2.63 -1.03
CA PRO A 172 -8.40 -2.13 -0.75
C PRO A 172 -8.27 -0.65 -1.12
N ASN A 173 -7.53 0.11 -0.32
CA ASN A 173 -7.35 1.56 -0.41
C ASN A 173 -8.59 2.42 -0.13
N GLN A 174 -9.74 1.83 0.23
CA GLN A 174 -10.88 2.57 0.78
C GLN A 174 -10.50 3.18 2.14
N VAL A 175 -10.86 4.44 2.38
CA VAL A 175 -10.58 5.14 3.66
C VAL A 175 -11.84 5.16 4.51
N LEU A 176 -11.79 4.46 5.64
CA LEU A 176 -12.92 4.34 6.57
C LEU A 176 -12.72 5.21 7.81
N LYS A 177 -13.77 5.92 8.18
CA LYS A 177 -13.84 6.72 9.41
C LYS A 177 -14.10 5.81 10.62
N ILE A 178 -13.21 5.82 11.60
CA ILE A 178 -13.21 4.97 12.79
C ILE A 178 -13.50 5.81 14.03
N LYS A 179 -14.61 5.56 14.74
CA LYS A 179 -14.99 6.27 15.97
C LYS A 179 -14.24 5.74 17.21
N LEU A 180 -13.03 6.24 17.46
CA LEU A 180 -12.20 5.88 18.63
C LEU A 180 -12.84 6.24 19.99
N ASP A 181 -13.68 7.28 20.07
CA ASP A 181 -14.32 7.74 21.32
C ASP A 181 -15.68 7.08 21.63
N ALA A 182 -16.00 5.94 21.00
CA ALA A 182 -17.27 5.26 21.22
C ALA A 182 -17.52 4.92 22.70
N THR A 183 -18.72 5.20 23.20
CA THR A 183 -19.10 4.96 24.61
C THR A 183 -19.26 3.46 24.91
N ASP A 184 -19.30 3.09 26.18
CA ASP A 184 -19.44 1.68 26.56
C ASP A 184 -20.83 1.12 26.19
N GLU A 185 -21.87 1.96 26.14
CA GLU A 185 -23.20 1.62 25.63
C GLU A 185 -23.18 1.34 24.13
N GLU A 186 -22.51 2.20 23.36
CA GLU A 186 -22.34 2.01 21.91
C GLU A 186 -21.54 0.73 21.62
N LYS A 187 -20.46 0.50 22.36
CA LYS A 187 -19.65 -0.73 22.28
C LYS A 187 -20.46 -1.97 22.64
N LYS A 188 -21.25 -1.92 23.73
CA LYS A 188 -22.14 -3.02 24.14
C LYS A 188 -23.24 -3.29 23.11
N SER A 189 -23.80 -2.24 22.50
CA SER A 189 -24.79 -2.34 21.42
C SER A 189 -24.19 -2.94 20.14
N ALA A 190 -22.99 -2.52 19.75
CA ALA A 190 -22.24 -3.07 18.64
C ALA A 190 -21.95 -4.57 18.83
N ARG A 191 -21.41 -4.97 20.00
CA ARG A 191 -21.20 -6.39 20.37
C ARG A 191 -22.48 -7.23 20.22
N LYS A 192 -23.61 -6.73 20.72
CA LYS A 192 -24.91 -7.40 20.61
C LYS A 192 -25.34 -7.59 19.14
N ARG A 193 -25.19 -6.55 18.30
CA ARG A 193 -25.48 -6.63 16.86
C ARG A 193 -24.53 -7.55 16.10
N ALA A 194 -23.26 -7.61 16.50
CA ALA A 194 -22.25 -8.51 15.95
C ALA A 194 -22.41 -9.98 16.40
N GLY A 195 -23.39 -10.29 17.25
CA GLY A 195 -23.68 -11.66 17.71
C GLY A 195 -22.83 -12.15 18.89
N ALA A 196 -22.10 -11.27 19.58
CA ALA A 196 -21.14 -11.59 20.65
C ALA A 196 -21.75 -12.06 21.99
N GLY A 197 -22.97 -12.61 21.97
CA GLY A 197 -23.76 -12.91 23.18
C GLY A 197 -25.00 -13.74 22.90
N LYS A 198 -24.82 -14.80 22.11
CA LYS A 198 -25.70 -15.99 22.15
C LYS A 198 -25.06 -17.01 23.08
#